data_AF-A0A1R2CGH2-F1
#
_entry.id   AF-A0A1R2CGH2-F1
#
_cell.length_a   1.000
_cell.length_b   1.000
_cell.length_c   1.000
_cell.angle_alpha   90.00
_cell.angle_beta   90.00
_cell.angle_gamma   90.00
#
_symmetry.space_group_name_H-M   'P 1'
#
loop_
_entity.id
_entity.type
_entity.pdbx_description
1 polymer ?
#
loop_
_entity_poly.entity_id
_entity_poly.type
_entity_poly.pdbx_seq_one_letter_code
_entity_poly.pdbx_strand_id
1 'polypeptide(L)'
;MNILIKSPDEIKIIDFVISFECIKKYEGSAFHNFTPSKYASELYLSPELMTQRRMHNTILSILYDSFKSDVFSLGLSILSACGIDVTNLNCFGQNYDEFIRSMITVSYECTDDSLKTTYKLIREELQKTIDERINEFRYYFLNDTLSIMLEVNILERATIDEIYKDAKYFVGIIEYY
;
A
#
# COMPACT_ATOMS: atom_id res chain seq x y z
N MET A 1 5.96 1.27 15.39
CA MET A 1 5.24 0.02 15.08
C MET A 1 3.98 0.02 15.90
N ASN A 2 2.82 0.03 15.25
CA ASN A 2 1.50 0.30 15.88
C ASN A 2 0.66 -0.98 16.03
N ILE A 3 1.33 -2.13 16.10
CA ILE A 3 0.74 -3.45 16.28
C ILE A 3 1.37 -4.04 17.54
N LEU A 4 0.53 -4.41 18.51
CA LEU A 4 0.95 -5.06 19.76
C LEU A 4 0.58 -6.54 19.70
N ILE A 5 1.59 -7.39 19.91
CA ILE A 5 1.43 -8.86 19.89
C ILE A 5 1.68 -9.36 21.30
N LYS A 6 0.66 -9.96 21.91
CA LYS A 6 0.81 -10.66 23.20
C LYS A 6 0.89 -12.17 23.01
N SER A 7 0.13 -12.71 22.05
CA SER A 7 0.16 -14.10 21.60
C SER A 7 -0.36 -14.16 20.15
N PRO A 8 -0.29 -15.32 19.46
CA PRO A 8 -0.86 -15.47 18.12
C PRO A 8 -2.35 -15.11 18.04
N ASP A 9 -3.11 -15.34 19.11
CA ASP A 9 -4.56 -15.06 19.16
C ASP A 9 -4.89 -13.67 19.75
N GLU A 10 -3.89 -12.97 20.30
CA GLU A 10 -4.08 -11.65 20.92
C GLU A 10 -3.15 -10.62 20.26
N ILE A 11 -3.61 -10.13 19.11
CA ILE A 11 -3.00 -9.08 18.31
C ILE A 11 -3.92 -7.85 18.33
N LYS A 12 -3.35 -6.67 18.62
CA LYS A 12 -4.11 -5.41 18.69
C LYS A 12 -3.46 -4.34 17.83
N ILE A 13 -4.26 -3.63 17.06
CA ILE A 13 -3.87 -2.36 16.43
C ILE A 13 -4.05 -1.26 17.46
N ILE A 14 -3.05 -0.39 17.59
CA ILE A 14 -3.04 0.73 18.53
C ILE A 14 -2.71 2.04 17.80
N ASP A 15 -2.72 3.16 18.53
CA ASP A 15 -2.33 4.48 18.03
C ASP A 15 -3.19 4.97 16.84
N PHE A 16 -4.45 5.27 17.15
CA PHE A 16 -5.46 5.77 16.21
C PHE A 16 -5.46 7.31 16.08
N VAL A 17 -4.42 8.01 16.57
CA VAL A 17 -4.39 9.49 16.63
C VAL A 17 -4.54 10.14 15.26
N ILE A 18 -4.03 9.48 14.22
CA ILE A 18 -4.09 9.96 12.83
C ILE A 18 -5.16 9.25 12.00
N SER A 19 -5.97 8.38 12.62
CA SER A 19 -7.08 7.68 11.97
C SER A 19 -8.25 8.64 11.73
N PHE A 20 -9.07 8.30 10.74
CA PHE A 20 -10.28 9.04 10.42
C PHE A 20 -11.40 8.07 10.06
N GLU A 21 -12.64 8.51 10.20
CA GLU A 21 -13.79 7.72 9.79
C GLU A 21 -13.97 7.81 8.26
N CYS A 22 -13.91 6.67 7.58
CA CYS A 22 -14.16 6.57 6.15
C CYS A 22 -15.47 5.83 5.89
N ILE A 23 -16.54 6.58 5.60
CA ILE A 23 -17.89 6.02 5.35
C ILE A 23 -18.10 5.71 3.84
N LYS A 24 -17.06 5.90 3.02
CA LYS A 24 -17.19 5.86 1.56
C LYS A 24 -16.99 4.45 1.03
N LYS A 25 -17.83 4.06 0.07
CA LYS A 25 -17.69 2.84 -0.72
C LYS A 25 -17.05 3.21 -2.06
N TYR A 26 -16.11 2.39 -2.52
CA TYR A 26 -15.37 2.61 -3.76
C TYR A 26 -15.83 1.61 -4.82
N GLU A 27 -16.03 2.07 -6.05
CA GLU A 27 -16.19 1.22 -7.24
C GLU A 27 -15.17 1.65 -8.30
N GLY A 28 -14.35 0.72 -8.78
CA GLY A 28 -13.33 0.99 -9.80
C GLY A 28 -12.30 2.04 -9.36
N SER A 29 -12.14 3.09 -10.17
CA SER A 29 -11.16 4.18 -10.01
C SER A 29 -11.74 5.45 -9.37
N ALA A 30 -13.00 5.42 -8.91
CA ALA A 30 -13.72 6.56 -8.35
C ALA A 30 -13.28 6.89 -6.91
N PHE A 31 -11.98 7.08 -6.70
CA PHE A 31 -11.43 7.41 -5.40
C PHE A 31 -11.84 8.81 -4.96
N HIS A 32 -11.84 9.00 -3.64
CA HIS A 32 -12.17 10.27 -3.04
C HIS A 32 -10.92 11.06 -2.68
N ASN A 33 -11.06 12.38 -2.69
CA ASN A 33 -10.02 13.27 -2.19
C ASN A 33 -9.95 13.23 -0.67
N PHE A 34 -8.76 13.01 -0.17
CA PHE A 34 -8.42 13.07 1.24
C PHE A 34 -7.17 13.92 1.44
N THR A 35 -7.01 14.50 2.63
CA THR A 35 -5.80 15.22 3.05
C THR A 35 -5.03 14.33 4.01
N PRO A 36 -3.98 13.63 3.57
CA PRO A 36 -3.26 12.73 4.44
C PRO A 36 -2.56 13.45 5.60
N SER A 37 -2.44 12.76 6.73
CA SER A 37 -1.70 13.28 7.88
C SER A 37 -0.20 13.38 7.59
N LYS A 38 0.40 14.53 7.92
CA LYS A 38 1.85 14.72 7.86
C LYS A 38 2.63 13.99 8.96
N TYR A 39 1.94 13.38 9.92
CA TYR A 39 2.57 12.72 11.08
C TYR A 39 2.76 11.22 10.88
N ALA A 40 2.24 10.64 9.80
CA ALA A 40 2.45 9.23 9.48
C ALA A 40 3.93 8.94 9.20
N SER A 41 4.38 7.75 9.60
CA SER A 41 5.75 7.26 9.40
C SER A 41 6.02 6.99 7.92
N GLU A 42 7.02 7.66 7.35
CA GLU A 42 7.31 7.60 5.92
C GLU A 42 7.69 6.21 5.43
N LEU A 43 8.36 5.41 6.25
CA LEU A 43 8.82 4.07 5.88
C LEU A 43 7.68 3.09 5.51
N TYR A 44 6.49 3.31 6.04
CA TYR A 44 5.35 2.41 5.89
C TYR A 44 4.23 3.00 5.03
N LEU A 45 4.41 4.19 4.47
CA LEU A 45 3.42 4.77 3.56
C LEU A 45 3.30 3.92 2.30
N SER A 46 2.12 3.93 1.67
CA SER A 46 1.99 3.45 0.30
C SER A 46 2.62 4.43 -0.71
N PRO A 47 2.91 4.01 -1.96
CA PRO A 47 3.60 4.83 -2.93
C PRO A 47 2.91 6.17 -3.24
N GLU A 48 1.58 6.16 -3.31
CA GLU A 48 0.76 7.37 -3.50
C GLU A 48 0.90 8.36 -2.33
N LEU A 49 0.92 7.86 -1.09
CA LEU A 49 1.10 8.69 0.10
C LEU A 49 2.52 9.20 0.25
N MET A 50 3.52 8.40 -0.10
CA MET A 50 4.93 8.82 -0.11
C MET A 50 5.16 9.96 -1.11
N THR A 51 4.55 9.87 -2.30
CA THR A 51 4.60 10.94 -3.30
C THR A 51 3.99 12.23 -2.74
N GLN A 52 2.79 12.15 -2.16
CA GLN A 52 2.14 13.30 -1.52
C GLN A 52 3.01 13.88 -0.40
N ARG A 53 3.63 13.04 0.43
CA ARG A 53 4.49 13.48 1.53
C ARG A 53 5.68 14.30 1.04
N ARG A 54 6.34 13.85 -0.02
CA ARG A 54 7.48 14.55 -0.64
C ARG A 54 7.06 15.86 -1.30
N MET A 55 5.84 15.90 -1.82
CA MET A 55 5.26 17.06 -2.47
C MET A 55 4.26 17.82 -1.59
N HIS A 56 4.32 17.73 -0.26
CA HIS A 56 3.28 18.25 0.62
C HIS A 56 3.04 19.78 0.51
N ASN A 57 4.06 20.53 0.07
CA ASN A 57 3.95 21.97 -0.20
C ASN A 57 3.18 22.28 -1.51
N THR A 58 3.05 21.30 -2.39
CA THR A 58 2.42 21.42 -3.72
C THR A 58 1.08 20.68 -3.78
N ILE A 59 0.96 19.55 -3.08
CA ILE A 59 -0.21 18.65 -3.11
C ILE A 59 -0.75 18.51 -1.68
N LEU A 60 -1.84 19.23 -1.40
CA LEU A 60 -2.51 19.14 -0.10
C LEU A 60 -3.41 17.90 0.01
N SER A 61 -4.13 17.57 -1.06
CA SER A 61 -5.06 16.44 -1.10
C SER A 61 -4.82 15.54 -2.29
N ILE A 62 -5.12 14.26 -2.12
CA ILE A 62 -4.98 13.24 -3.17
C ILE A 62 -6.22 12.35 -3.23
N LEU A 63 -6.47 11.83 -4.43
CA LEU A 63 -7.37 10.73 -4.71
C LEU A 63 -6.67 9.44 -4.30
N TYR A 64 -7.25 8.65 -3.41
CA TYR A 64 -6.80 7.28 -3.14
C TYR A 64 -7.84 6.47 -2.36
N ASP A 65 -7.63 5.15 -2.30
CA ASP A 65 -8.34 4.25 -1.41
C ASP A 65 -7.53 4.05 -0.13
N SER A 66 -8.05 4.58 0.97
CA SER A 66 -7.40 4.51 2.28
C SER A 66 -7.24 3.08 2.80
N PHE A 67 -8.19 2.19 2.53
CA PHE A 67 -8.13 0.81 3.00
C PHE A 67 -7.05 0.04 2.25
N LYS A 68 -6.95 0.22 0.93
CA LYS A 68 -5.86 -0.37 0.13
C LYS A 68 -4.49 0.22 0.49
N SER A 69 -4.42 1.48 0.89
CA SER A 69 -3.18 2.07 1.41
C SER A 69 -2.74 1.40 2.72
N ASP A 70 -3.69 1.12 3.62
CA ASP A 70 -3.41 0.38 4.86
C ASP A 70 -2.94 -1.07 4.59
N VAL A 71 -3.51 -1.73 3.57
CA VAL A 71 -3.06 -3.07 3.13
C VAL A 71 -1.58 -3.05 2.71
N PHE A 72 -1.16 -2.06 1.92
CA PHE A 72 0.24 -1.91 1.54
C PHE A 72 1.14 -1.69 2.76
N SER A 73 0.71 -0.80 3.66
CA SER A 73 1.41 -0.49 4.91
C SER A 73 1.57 -1.74 5.80
N LEU A 74 0.57 -2.60 5.83
CA LEU A 74 0.59 -3.88 6.53
C LEU A 74 1.59 -4.86 5.88
N GLY A 75 1.63 -4.94 4.55
CA GLY A 75 2.61 -5.74 3.82
C GLY A 75 4.05 -5.36 4.18
N LEU A 76 4.36 -4.06 4.18
CA LEU A 76 5.67 -3.55 4.60
C LEU A 76 5.97 -3.87 6.08
N SER A 77 4.95 -3.77 6.93
CA SER A 77 5.08 -4.12 8.35
C SER A 77 5.43 -5.60 8.54
N ILE A 78 4.86 -6.50 7.74
CA ILE A 78 5.16 -7.95 7.78
C ILE A 78 6.59 -8.23 7.32
N LEU A 79 7.02 -7.66 6.20
CA LEU A 79 8.40 -7.78 5.71
C LEU A 79 9.40 -7.29 6.77
N SER A 80 9.16 -6.08 7.30
CA SER A 80 10.01 -5.45 8.32
C SER A 80 10.07 -6.27 9.61
N ALA A 81 8.94 -6.81 10.08
CA ALA A 81 8.89 -7.68 11.26
C ALA A 81 9.68 -9.00 11.07
N CYS A 82 9.85 -9.45 9.83
CA CYS A 82 10.67 -10.61 9.49
C CYS A 82 12.14 -10.26 9.17
N GLY A 83 12.56 -9.02 9.42
CA GLY A 83 13.94 -8.58 9.27
C GLY A 83 14.34 -8.18 7.85
N ILE A 84 13.38 -8.01 6.94
CA ILE A 84 13.63 -7.51 5.59
C ILE A 84 13.66 -5.98 5.63
N ASP A 85 14.67 -5.39 5.00
CA ASP A 85 14.75 -3.94 4.85
C ASP A 85 13.68 -3.45 3.86
N VAL A 86 12.78 -2.61 4.36
CA VAL A 86 11.69 -2.03 3.58
C VAL A 86 11.99 -0.61 3.10
N THR A 87 13.21 -0.13 3.32
CA THR A 87 13.65 1.18 2.83
C THR A 87 13.49 1.27 1.32
N ASN A 88 12.87 2.36 0.85
CA ASN A 88 12.56 2.64 -0.55
C ASN A 88 11.56 1.70 -1.25
N LEU A 89 10.90 0.77 -0.54
CA LEU A 89 9.86 -0.09 -1.13
C LEU A 89 8.52 0.62 -1.36
N ASN A 90 8.45 1.93 -1.13
CA ASN A 90 7.26 2.75 -1.32
C ASN A 90 7.55 4.03 -2.10
N CYS A 91 8.62 4.05 -2.87
CA CYS A 91 9.16 5.26 -3.48
C CYS A 91 9.45 5.02 -4.96
N PHE A 92 8.76 5.73 -5.85
CA PHE A 92 9.08 5.70 -7.28
C PHE A 92 10.43 6.36 -7.60
N GLY A 93 10.89 7.28 -6.73
CA GLY A 93 12.12 8.06 -6.89
C GLY A 93 11.82 9.54 -7.00
N GLN A 94 12.71 10.41 -6.53
CA GLN A 94 12.45 11.86 -6.41
C GLN A 94 12.12 12.54 -7.76
N ASN A 95 12.69 12.03 -8.86
CA ASN A 95 12.46 12.60 -10.19
C ASN A 95 11.11 12.21 -10.80
N TYR A 96 10.40 11.26 -10.19
CA TYR A 96 9.16 10.73 -10.72
C TYR A 96 7.91 11.27 -10.04
N ASP A 97 8.06 11.97 -8.91
CA ASP A 97 6.95 12.50 -8.12
C ASP A 97 6.02 13.40 -8.96
N GLU A 98 6.56 14.20 -9.90
CA GLU A 98 5.76 15.03 -10.81
C GLU A 98 4.89 14.23 -11.79
N PHE A 99 5.36 13.05 -12.24
CA PHE A 99 4.57 12.18 -13.11
C PHE A 99 3.42 11.52 -12.33
N ILE A 100 3.70 11.13 -11.09
CA ILE A 100 2.70 10.53 -10.20
C ILE A 100 1.67 11.58 -9.72
N ARG A 101 2.07 12.85 -9.57
CA ARG A 101 1.19 13.95 -9.15
C ARG A 101 -0.12 13.99 -9.95
N SER A 102 -0.03 13.92 -11.27
CA SER A 102 -1.21 13.96 -12.14
C SER A 102 -2.17 12.81 -11.85
N MET A 103 -1.65 11.61 -11.59
CA MET A 103 -2.45 10.43 -11.25
C MET A 103 -3.21 10.60 -9.94
N ILE A 104 -2.48 11.02 -8.89
CA ILE A 104 -3.03 11.11 -7.53
C ILE A 104 -3.87 12.37 -7.31
N THR A 105 -3.90 13.33 -8.24
CA THR A 105 -4.70 14.57 -8.11
C THR A 105 -5.86 14.67 -9.11
N VAL A 106 -5.78 13.99 -10.27
CA VAL A 106 -6.76 14.11 -11.34
C VAL A 106 -7.53 12.80 -11.55
N SER A 107 -6.82 11.72 -11.89
CA SER A 107 -7.42 10.40 -12.14
C SER A 107 -6.32 9.35 -12.29
N TYR A 108 -6.58 8.14 -11.78
CA TYR A 108 -5.73 6.96 -12.02
C TYR A 108 -5.92 6.37 -13.43
N GLU A 109 -6.95 6.77 -14.16
CA GLU A 109 -7.17 6.42 -15.56
C GLU A 109 -6.56 7.49 -16.46
N CYS A 110 -5.24 7.63 -16.43
CA CYS A 110 -4.54 8.63 -17.25
C CYS A 110 -4.92 8.49 -18.74
N THR A 111 -5.45 9.56 -19.32
CA THR A 111 -5.83 9.62 -20.74
C THR A 111 -4.69 10.04 -21.67
N ASP A 112 -3.53 10.43 -21.11
CA ASP A 112 -2.33 10.78 -21.87
C ASP A 112 -1.45 9.54 -22.03
N ASP A 113 -1.28 9.08 -23.27
CA ASP A 113 -0.52 7.86 -23.59
C ASP A 113 0.95 7.93 -23.17
N SER A 114 1.55 9.12 -23.19
CA SER A 114 2.96 9.30 -22.82
C SER A 114 3.13 9.17 -21.30
N LEU A 115 2.28 9.83 -20.52
CA LEU A 115 2.26 9.73 -19.07
C LEU A 115 1.92 8.31 -18.60
N LYS A 116 0.96 7.67 -19.28
CA LYS A 116 0.58 6.28 -19.01
C LYS A 116 1.75 5.31 -19.24
N THR A 117 2.52 5.51 -20.30
CA THR A 117 3.71 4.69 -20.60
C THR A 117 4.79 4.90 -19.53
N THR A 118 5.10 6.16 -19.19
CA THR A 118 6.09 6.46 -18.15
C THR A 118 5.66 5.90 -16.79
N TYR A 119 4.40 6.08 -16.40
CA TYR A 119 3.85 5.54 -15.15
C TYR A 119 3.96 4.02 -15.10
N LYS A 120 3.62 3.34 -16.20
CA LYS A 120 3.74 1.89 -16.30
C LYS A 120 5.18 1.43 -16.04
N LEU A 121 6.17 2.09 -16.66
CA LEU A 121 7.58 1.74 -16.50
C LEU A 121 8.07 1.90 -15.05
N ILE A 122 7.81 3.06 -14.44
CA ILE A 122 8.26 3.32 -13.06
C ILE A 122 7.54 2.46 -12.04
N ARG A 123 6.27 2.10 -12.31
CA ARG A 123 5.53 1.13 -11.52
C ARG A 123 6.19 -0.25 -11.60
N GLU A 124 6.48 -0.73 -12.79
CA GLU A 124 7.10 -2.04 -13.00
C GLU A 124 8.49 -2.12 -12.35
N GLU A 125 9.25 -1.02 -12.36
CA GLU A 125 10.54 -0.94 -11.66
C GLU A 125 10.40 -1.05 -10.13
N LEU A 126 9.45 -0.30 -9.54
CA LEU A 126 9.19 -0.38 -8.11
C LEU A 126 8.64 -1.76 -7.73
N GLN A 127 7.70 -2.30 -8.50
CA GLN A 127 7.11 -3.62 -8.26
C GLN A 127 8.19 -4.70 -8.30
N LYS A 128 9.08 -4.66 -9.31
CA LYS A 128 10.21 -5.59 -9.39
C LYS A 128 11.10 -5.54 -8.15
N THR A 129 11.38 -4.33 -7.66
CA THR A 129 12.18 -4.15 -6.43
C THR A 129 11.49 -4.76 -5.22
N ILE A 130 10.17 -4.58 -5.10
CA ILE A 130 9.35 -5.20 -4.05
C ILE A 130 9.37 -6.72 -4.17
N ASP A 131 9.16 -7.27 -5.36
CA ASP A 131 9.13 -8.71 -5.62
C ASP A 131 10.47 -9.37 -5.26
N GLU A 132 11.59 -8.70 -5.57
CA GLU A 132 12.93 -9.12 -5.16
C GLU A 132 13.03 -9.23 -3.62
N ARG A 133 12.46 -8.27 -2.88
CA ARG A 133 12.42 -8.34 -1.42
C ARG A 133 11.47 -9.40 -0.87
N ILE A 134 10.32 -9.62 -1.51
CA ILE A 134 9.40 -10.70 -1.15
C ILE A 134 10.09 -12.06 -1.30
N ASN A 135 10.95 -12.24 -2.31
CA ASN A 135 11.70 -13.48 -2.49
C ASN A 135 12.75 -13.75 -1.38
N GLU A 136 13.17 -12.72 -0.63
CA GLU A 136 14.00 -12.89 0.58
C GLU A 136 13.17 -13.38 1.78
N PHE A 137 11.84 -13.38 1.70
CA PHE A 137 10.96 -13.75 2.79
C PHE A 137 11.00 -15.25 3.10
N ARG A 138 11.27 -15.56 4.37
CA ARG A 138 11.45 -16.95 4.84
C ARG A 138 10.20 -17.82 4.71
N TYR A 139 9.01 -17.22 4.68
CA TYR A 139 7.74 -17.94 4.59
C TYR A 139 7.20 -17.87 3.17
N TYR A 140 7.84 -18.60 2.26
CA TYR A 140 7.54 -18.57 0.83
C TYR A 140 6.07 -18.83 0.47
N PHE A 141 5.33 -19.56 1.32
CA PHE A 141 3.91 -19.82 1.12
C PHE A 141 3.01 -18.57 1.26
N LEU A 142 3.54 -17.47 1.81
CA LEU A 142 2.87 -16.17 1.88
C LEU A 142 3.36 -15.20 0.81
N ASN A 143 4.26 -15.61 -0.09
CA ASN A 143 4.82 -14.69 -1.09
C ASN A 143 3.72 -14.16 -2.00
N ASP A 144 2.79 -15.01 -2.45
CA ASP A 144 1.67 -14.58 -3.28
C ASP A 144 0.77 -13.59 -2.54
N THR A 145 0.45 -13.85 -1.27
CA THR A 145 -0.30 -12.93 -0.40
C THR A 145 0.43 -11.59 -0.29
N LEU A 146 1.73 -11.60 -0.02
CA LEU A 146 2.54 -10.38 0.10
C LEU A 146 2.60 -9.60 -1.22
N SER A 147 2.70 -10.28 -2.35
CA SER A 147 2.72 -9.66 -3.68
C SER A 147 1.44 -8.88 -3.95
N ILE A 148 0.27 -9.45 -3.65
CA ILE A 148 -1.01 -8.74 -3.86
C ILE A 148 -1.27 -7.64 -2.81
N MET A 149 -0.69 -7.75 -1.61
CA MET A 149 -0.70 -6.66 -0.61
C MET A 149 0.16 -5.47 -1.04
N LEU A 150 1.34 -5.77 -1.59
CA LEU A 150 2.36 -4.82 -1.98
C LEU A 150 2.30 -4.46 -3.47
N GLU A 151 1.17 -4.70 -4.12
CA GLU A 151 0.91 -4.24 -5.49
C GLU A 151 0.96 -2.70 -5.53
N VAL A 152 1.85 -2.18 -6.37
CA VAL A 152 2.10 -0.74 -6.51
C VAL A 152 0.90 -0.04 -7.14
N ASN A 153 0.21 -0.65 -8.10
CA ASN A 153 -1.02 -0.10 -8.66
C ASN A 153 -2.19 -0.28 -7.70
N ILE A 154 -2.60 0.82 -7.06
CA ILE A 154 -3.73 0.82 -6.13
C ILE A 154 -5.05 0.27 -6.73
N LEU A 155 -5.23 0.35 -8.06
CA LEU A 155 -6.41 -0.23 -8.72
C LEU A 155 -6.40 -1.77 -8.63
N GLU A 156 -5.23 -2.37 -8.76
CA GLU A 156 -5.02 -3.83 -8.75
C GLU A 156 -4.69 -4.37 -7.34
N ARG A 157 -4.28 -3.50 -6.41
CA ARG A 157 -3.97 -3.88 -5.03
C ARG A 157 -5.16 -4.51 -4.34
N ALA A 158 -4.92 -5.61 -3.64
CA ALA A 158 -5.97 -6.35 -2.94
C ALA A 158 -6.58 -5.54 -1.79
N THR A 159 -7.87 -5.79 -1.56
CA THR A 159 -8.61 -5.34 -0.38
C THR A 159 -8.28 -6.22 0.82
N ILE A 160 -8.51 -5.71 2.04
CA ILE A 160 -8.28 -6.51 3.25
C ILE A 160 -9.10 -7.81 3.30
N ASP A 161 -10.29 -7.81 2.70
CA ASP A 161 -11.15 -9.00 2.62
C ASP A 161 -10.57 -10.07 1.69
N GLU A 162 -9.97 -9.66 0.56
CA GLU A 162 -9.27 -10.57 -0.35
C GLU A 162 -8.03 -11.16 0.33
N ILE A 163 -7.24 -10.32 1.02
CA ILE A 163 -6.09 -10.77 1.82
C ILE A 163 -6.52 -11.74 2.91
N TYR A 164 -7.60 -11.43 3.63
CA TYR A 164 -8.12 -12.31 4.68
C TYR A 164 -8.52 -13.67 4.12
N LYS A 165 -9.25 -13.71 3.00
CA LYS A 165 -9.65 -14.97 2.35
C LYS A 165 -8.45 -15.80 1.90
N ASP A 166 -7.46 -15.15 1.30
CA ASP A 166 -6.23 -15.79 0.84
C ASP A 166 -5.42 -16.34 2.03
N ALA A 167 -5.15 -15.51 3.03
CA ALA A 167 -4.42 -15.91 4.23
C ALA A 167 -5.13 -17.02 5.02
N LYS A 168 -6.47 -17.00 5.11
CA LYS A 168 -7.27 -18.01 5.81
C LYS A 168 -7.03 -19.43 5.27
N TYR A 169 -6.83 -19.56 3.96
CA TYR A 169 -6.49 -20.83 3.32
C TYR A 169 -5.19 -21.42 3.90
N PHE A 170 -4.17 -20.59 4.10
CA PHE A 170 -2.85 -21.02 4.57
C PHE A 170 -2.78 -21.27 6.08
N VAL A 171 -3.58 -20.57 6.89
CA VAL A 171 -3.58 -20.74 8.36
C VAL A 171 -4.53 -21.86 8.84
N GLY A 172 -5.18 -22.58 7.92
CA GLY A 172 -5.96 -23.77 8.25
C GLY A 172 -7.23 -23.50 9.07
N ILE A 173 -7.76 -22.26 9.05
CA ILE A 173 -9.06 -21.96 9.66
C ILE A 173 -10.14 -22.44 8.68
N ILE A 174 -10.38 -23.75 8.70
CA ILE A 174 -11.54 -24.38 8.05
C ILE A 174 -12.72 -24.14 9.00
N GLU A 175 -13.64 -23.27 8.61
CA GLU A 175 -14.94 -23.15 9.29
C GLU A 175 -15.71 -24.44 9.04
N TYR A 176 -15.89 -25.24 10.09
CA TYR A 176 -16.95 -26.24 10.14
C TYR A 176 -18.28 -25.48 10.22
N TYR A 177 -19.01 -25.42 9.11
CA TYR A 177 -20.43 -25.11 9.09
C TYR A 177 -21.24 -26.25 9.74
#